data_AF-A0A1I1T6C5-F1
#
_entry.id   AF-A0A1I1T6C5-F1
#
_cell.length_a   1.000
_cell.length_b   1.000
_cell.length_c   1.000
_cell.angle_alpha   90.00
_cell.angle_beta   90.00
_cell.angle_gamma   90.00
#
_symmetry.space_group_name_H-M   'P 1'
#
loop_
_entity.id
_entity.type
_entity.pdbx_description
1 polymer ?
#
loop_
_entity_poly.entity_id
_entity_poly.type
_entity_poly.pdbx_seq_one_letter_code
_entity_poly.pdbx_strand_id
1 'polypeptide(L)'
;MLLDVATAPLPEPAGPDAEAALLRPFLAAYRRRFGVAPALVRDDHGLLLRFPAHDAPAHAAVVGRVDVLGGHPAVRTYLQRLGFTWDARGVIDGAPAPASLAARAPALGPRPRYYQAASSAMNKRTWLEGNLRGELPLALGAGAYYAALAAAARLRVPEPRRVRAGRDYHFFGVQHDLSKHLLLTHLVPRPLLLELGRALAGGLRRWHRGPLVSAPLVRFYENDLLAYCQQIWRDLADPSQFAATCLLRPNLEQLWRAVDDRLRESAAGPQRWLWNDADTCPTFAITRPARAS
;
A
#
# COMPACT_ATOMS: atom_id res chain seq x y z
N MET A 1 -1.08 26.13 -0.37
CA MET A 1 0.28 25.67 -0.68
C MET A 1 0.85 25.10 0.61
N LEU A 2 0.74 23.79 0.81
CA LEU A 2 1.32 23.15 1.99
C LEU A 2 2.83 23.10 1.77
N LEU A 3 3.60 23.75 2.65
CA LEU A 3 5.05 23.60 2.70
C LEU A 3 5.37 22.10 2.69
N ASP A 4 6.43 21.73 1.97
CA ASP A 4 6.92 20.35 1.89
C ASP A 4 7.43 19.94 3.29
N VAL A 5 6.51 19.52 4.15
CA VAL A 5 6.88 19.08 5.50
C VAL A 5 7.54 17.72 5.34
N ALA A 6 8.83 17.69 5.61
CA ALA A 6 9.68 16.51 5.45
C ALA A 6 9.01 15.27 6.07
N THR A 7 8.74 14.27 5.23
CA THR A 7 8.40 12.92 5.67
C THR A 7 9.69 12.13 5.76
N ALA A 8 10.02 11.63 6.95
CA ALA A 8 11.24 10.86 7.17
C ALA A 8 10.92 9.36 7.32
N PRO A 9 11.76 8.46 6.79
CA PRO A 9 11.66 7.06 7.12
C PRO A 9 11.95 6.85 8.61
N LEU A 10 11.16 6.00 9.25
CA LEU A 10 11.40 5.56 10.63
C LEU A 10 12.48 4.47 10.64
N PRO A 11 13.20 4.29 11.76
CA PRO A 11 14.13 3.17 11.92
C PRO A 11 13.37 1.85 11.79
N GLU A 12 14.05 0.84 11.26
CA GLU A 12 13.47 -0.49 11.22
C GLU A 12 13.30 -1.03 12.65
N PRO A 13 12.13 -1.57 12.99
CA PRO A 13 11.95 -2.14 14.31
C PRO A 13 12.85 -3.38 14.47
N ALA A 14 13.62 -3.43 15.55
CA ALA A 14 14.52 -4.55 15.86
C ALA A 14 13.79 -5.86 16.24
N GLY A 15 12.47 -5.89 16.15
CA GLY A 15 11.63 -7.03 16.49
C GLY A 15 10.19 -6.63 16.84
N PRO A 16 9.33 -7.61 17.18
CA PRO A 16 7.91 -7.37 17.45
C PRO A 16 7.62 -6.35 18.55
N ASP A 17 8.43 -6.29 19.61
CA ASP A 17 8.29 -5.29 20.70
C ASP A 17 8.60 -3.87 20.26
N ALA A 18 9.66 -3.70 19.47
CA ALA A 18 10.01 -2.40 18.89
C ALA A 18 8.93 -1.95 17.89
N GLU A 19 8.41 -2.86 17.06
CA GLU A 19 7.33 -2.57 16.12
C GLU A 19 6.02 -2.21 16.84
N ALA A 20 5.67 -2.96 17.89
CA ALA A 20 4.53 -2.62 18.74
C ALA A 20 4.68 -1.23 19.37
N ALA A 21 5.87 -0.89 19.89
CA ALA A 21 6.15 0.43 20.44
C ALA A 21 6.01 1.55 19.40
N LEU A 22 6.48 1.31 18.17
CA LEU A 22 6.33 2.24 17.05
C LEU A 22 4.85 2.52 16.71
N LEU A 23 4.00 1.49 16.77
CA LEU A 23 2.57 1.57 16.46
C LEU A 23 1.72 2.20 17.59
N ARG A 24 2.18 2.19 18.85
CA ARG A 24 1.40 2.67 20.01
C ARG A 24 0.80 4.08 19.82
N PRO A 25 1.51 5.11 19.33
CA PRO A 25 0.93 6.44 19.14
C PRO A 25 -0.23 6.44 18.13
N PHE A 26 -0.08 5.68 17.03
CA PHE A 26 -1.13 5.49 16.04
C PHE A 26 -2.35 4.81 16.64
N LEU A 27 -2.17 3.71 17.37
CA LEU A 27 -3.28 2.97 18.00
C LEU A 27 -4.02 3.83 19.03
N ALA A 28 -3.30 4.63 19.83
CA ALA A 28 -3.91 5.55 20.78
C ALA A 28 -4.72 6.66 20.08
N ALA A 29 -4.20 7.21 18.98
CA ALA A 29 -4.91 8.20 18.18
C ALA A 29 -6.15 7.61 17.49
N TYR A 30 -6.03 6.38 16.99
CA TYR A 30 -7.12 5.62 16.39
C TYR A 30 -8.25 5.40 17.40
N ARG A 31 -7.93 4.93 18.63
CA ARG A 31 -8.91 4.74 19.71
C ARG A 31 -9.64 6.03 20.04
N ARG A 32 -8.92 7.15 20.13
CA ARG A 32 -9.54 8.45 20.39
C ARG A 32 -10.49 8.88 19.27
N ARG A 33 -10.18 8.55 18.01
CA ARG A 33 -10.99 8.94 16.85
C ARG A 33 -12.27 8.10 16.71
N PHE A 34 -12.17 6.78 16.93
CA PHE A 34 -13.25 5.83 16.62
C PHE A 34 -13.83 5.10 17.85
N GLY A 35 -13.30 5.32 19.05
CA GLY A 35 -13.70 4.61 20.27
C GLY A 35 -13.10 3.19 20.40
N VAL A 36 -12.59 2.63 19.30
CA VAL A 36 -11.91 1.33 19.22
C VAL A 36 -10.57 1.51 18.50
N ALA A 37 -9.61 0.61 18.70
CA ALA A 37 -8.35 0.60 17.97
C ALA A 37 -8.03 -0.80 17.47
N PRO A 38 -7.16 -0.93 16.44
CA PRO A 38 -6.61 -2.22 16.07
C PRO A 38 -5.96 -2.89 17.28
N ALA A 39 -6.19 -4.19 17.43
CA ALA A 39 -5.52 -5.01 18.43
C ALA A 39 -4.17 -5.47 17.89
N LEU A 40 -3.16 -5.43 18.76
CA LEU A 40 -1.88 -6.07 18.52
C LEU A 40 -1.93 -7.48 19.10
N VAL A 41 -1.86 -8.48 18.23
CA VAL A 41 -1.89 -9.90 18.61
C VAL A 41 -0.51 -10.49 18.34
N ARG A 42 -0.02 -11.34 19.23
CA ARG A 42 1.22 -12.09 19.02
C ARG A 42 0.91 -13.56 18.75
N ASP A 43 1.65 -14.12 17.82
CA ASP A 43 1.74 -15.57 17.59
C ASP A 43 3.22 -15.98 17.54
N ASP A 44 3.48 -17.25 17.26
CA ASP A 44 4.83 -17.83 17.16
C ASP A 44 5.68 -17.20 16.03
N HIS A 45 5.06 -16.44 15.13
CA HIS A 45 5.66 -15.82 13.96
C HIS A 45 5.70 -14.29 14.03
N GLY A 46 5.34 -13.70 15.17
CA GLY A 46 5.50 -12.28 15.47
C GLY A 46 4.19 -11.53 15.70
N LEU A 47 4.16 -10.27 15.27
CA LEU A 47 3.08 -9.33 15.51
C LEU A 47 2.06 -9.34 14.36
N LEU A 48 0.79 -9.39 14.72
CA LEU A 48 -0.37 -9.22 13.85
C LEU A 48 -1.15 -7.97 14.27
N LEU A 49 -1.66 -7.22 13.29
CA LEU A 49 -2.67 -6.19 13.51
C LEU A 49 -4.04 -6.78 13.19
N ARG A 50 -4.98 -6.71 14.14
CA ARG A 50 -6.41 -7.01 13.93
C ARG A 50 -7.19 -5.71 13.96
N PHE A 51 -7.73 -5.32 12.81
CA PHE A 51 -8.46 -4.07 12.63
C PHE A 51 -9.94 -4.24 13.00
N PRO A 52 -10.54 -3.27 13.68
CA PRO A 52 -11.97 -3.28 13.93
C PRO A 52 -12.75 -3.15 12.61
N ALA A 53 -13.95 -3.73 12.58
CA ALA A 53 -14.87 -3.50 11.48
C ALA A 53 -15.37 -2.05 11.49
N HIS A 54 -15.50 -1.46 10.31
CA HIS A 54 -16.10 -0.14 10.13
C HIS A 54 -17.19 -0.22 9.05
N ASP A 55 -18.34 0.38 9.32
CA ASP A 55 -19.44 0.47 8.34
C ASP A 55 -19.36 1.73 7.48
N ALA A 56 -18.28 2.51 7.62
CA ALA A 56 -18.06 3.71 6.82
C ALA A 56 -17.82 3.31 5.35
N PRO A 57 -18.56 3.87 4.36
CA PRO A 57 -18.32 3.60 2.94
C PRO A 57 -16.87 3.89 2.51
N ALA A 58 -16.25 4.90 3.14
CA ALA A 58 -14.86 5.25 2.91
C ALA A 58 -13.89 4.12 3.33
N HIS A 59 -14.20 3.36 4.37
CA HIS A 59 -13.40 2.20 4.80
C HIS A 59 -13.48 1.07 3.78
N ALA A 60 -14.71 0.70 3.39
CA ALA A 60 -14.95 -0.37 2.42
C ALA A 60 -14.31 -0.09 1.04
N ALA A 61 -14.23 1.19 0.63
CA ALA A 61 -13.61 1.57 -0.63
C ALA A 61 -12.07 1.44 -0.61
N VAL A 62 -11.43 1.62 0.54
CA VAL A 62 -9.97 1.70 0.63
C VAL A 62 -9.34 0.41 1.11
N VAL A 63 -10.00 -0.41 1.92
CA VAL A 63 -9.42 -1.66 2.43
C VAL A 63 -9.47 -2.78 1.37
N GLY A 64 -8.43 -3.61 1.35
CA GLY A 64 -8.35 -4.78 0.47
C GLY A 64 -9.38 -5.84 0.84
N ARG A 65 -9.77 -6.64 -0.14
CA ARG A 65 -10.72 -7.74 0.03
C ARG A 65 -10.10 -9.03 -0.48
N VAL A 66 -10.42 -10.16 0.15
CA VAL A 66 -9.88 -11.47 -0.24
C VAL A 66 -10.46 -11.98 -1.57
N ASP A 67 -11.69 -11.57 -1.91
CA ASP A 67 -12.39 -12.01 -3.12
C ASP A 67 -11.75 -11.50 -4.42
N VAL A 68 -11.06 -10.36 -4.37
CA VAL A 68 -10.32 -9.82 -5.53
C VAL A 68 -9.12 -10.68 -5.93
N LEU A 69 -8.66 -11.57 -5.03
CA LEU A 69 -7.56 -12.51 -5.23
C LEU A 69 -8.04 -13.86 -5.79
N GLY A 70 -9.33 -14.00 -6.08
CA GLY A 70 -9.92 -15.24 -6.54
C GLY A 70 -10.40 -16.17 -5.40
N GLY A 71 -10.97 -17.30 -5.81
CA GLY A 71 -11.62 -18.25 -4.89
C GLY A 71 -10.78 -19.44 -4.47
N HIS A 72 -9.55 -19.59 -4.99
CA HIS A 72 -8.83 -20.86 -4.88
C HIS A 72 -8.45 -21.18 -3.41
N PRO A 73 -8.77 -22.37 -2.87
CA PRO A 73 -8.48 -22.71 -1.48
C PRO A 73 -7.00 -22.61 -1.11
N ALA A 74 -6.09 -23.00 -2.00
CA ALA A 74 -4.66 -22.94 -1.71
C ALA A 74 -4.14 -21.51 -1.53
N VAL A 75 -4.70 -20.53 -2.25
CA VAL A 75 -4.40 -19.10 -2.07
C VAL A 75 -4.90 -18.64 -0.69
N ARG A 76 -6.13 -19.00 -0.31
CA ARG A 76 -6.68 -18.65 1.01
C ARG A 76 -5.85 -19.24 2.16
N THR A 77 -5.50 -20.52 2.07
CA THR A 77 -4.65 -21.19 3.06
C THR A 77 -3.28 -20.51 3.16
N TYR A 78 -2.68 -20.14 2.02
CA TYR A 78 -1.42 -19.41 1.99
C TYR A 78 -1.50 -18.06 2.70
N LEU A 79 -2.54 -17.26 2.41
CA LEU A 79 -2.74 -15.96 3.07
C LEU A 79 -2.94 -16.10 4.58
N GLN A 80 -3.68 -17.12 5.01
CA GLN A 80 -3.86 -17.42 6.44
C GLN A 80 -2.54 -17.80 7.11
N ARG A 81 -1.68 -18.59 6.46
CA ARG A 81 -0.32 -18.89 6.98
C ARG A 81 0.54 -17.64 7.12
N LEU A 82 0.34 -16.64 6.25
CA LEU A 82 1.00 -15.35 6.40
C LEU A 82 0.41 -14.49 7.53
N GLY A 83 -0.71 -14.88 8.13
CA GLY A 83 -1.37 -14.16 9.22
C GLY A 83 -2.48 -13.21 8.77
N PHE A 84 -2.82 -13.18 7.48
CA PHE A 84 -3.98 -12.43 6.99
C PHE A 84 -5.28 -13.10 7.41
N THR A 85 -6.26 -12.29 7.82
CA THR A 85 -7.63 -12.71 8.10
C THR A 85 -8.62 -11.80 7.41
N TRP A 86 -9.86 -12.26 7.28
CA TRP A 86 -10.94 -11.50 6.67
C TRP A 86 -12.27 -11.80 7.33
N ASP A 87 -13.18 -10.82 7.27
CA ASP A 87 -14.54 -10.96 7.77
C ASP A 87 -15.44 -11.76 6.81
N ALA A 88 -16.69 -11.99 7.21
CA ALA A 88 -17.69 -12.70 6.39
C ALA A 88 -18.01 -12.00 5.05
N ARG A 89 -17.73 -10.70 4.92
CA ARG A 89 -17.90 -9.92 3.69
C ARG A 89 -16.66 -9.98 2.79
N GLY A 90 -15.61 -10.66 3.24
CA GLY A 90 -14.32 -10.79 2.56
C GLY A 90 -13.39 -9.60 2.76
N VAL A 91 -13.69 -8.66 3.65
CA VAL A 91 -12.81 -7.52 3.93
C VAL A 91 -11.65 -8.00 4.78
N ILE A 92 -10.41 -7.70 4.36
CA ILE A 92 -9.22 -8.07 5.14
C ILE A 92 -9.24 -7.29 6.47
N ASP A 93 -9.42 -8.00 7.58
CA ASP A 93 -9.53 -7.44 8.93
C ASP A 93 -8.31 -7.72 9.80
N GLY A 94 -7.35 -8.48 9.27
CA GLY A 94 -6.08 -8.68 9.95
C GLY A 94 -4.94 -8.91 8.99
N ALA A 95 -3.77 -8.41 9.37
CA ALA A 95 -2.56 -8.50 8.59
C ALA A 95 -1.34 -8.64 9.49
N PRO A 96 -0.28 -9.35 9.05
CA PRO A 96 1.00 -9.32 9.73
C PRO A 96 1.60 -7.91 9.69
N ALA A 97 2.21 -7.51 10.80
CA ALA A 97 3.02 -6.31 10.80
C ALA A 97 4.26 -6.51 9.89
N PRO A 98 4.75 -5.47 9.19
CA PRO A 98 5.92 -5.50 8.31
C PRO A 98 7.07 -6.41 8.70
N ALA A 99 7.64 -6.27 9.90
CA ALA A 99 8.77 -7.11 10.32
C ALA A 99 8.36 -8.58 10.48
N SER A 100 7.12 -8.80 10.90
CA SER A 100 6.56 -10.12 11.10
C SER A 100 6.13 -10.78 9.78
N LEU A 101 5.77 -9.99 8.76
CA LEU A 101 5.57 -10.52 7.42
C LEU A 101 6.91 -10.93 6.80
N ALA A 102 7.96 -10.13 6.98
CA ALA A 102 9.30 -10.48 6.48
C ALA A 102 9.81 -11.80 7.08
N ALA A 103 9.48 -12.09 8.35
CA ALA A 103 9.78 -13.38 8.97
C ALA A 103 8.98 -14.55 8.36
N ARG A 104 7.71 -14.33 8.01
CA ARG A 104 6.82 -15.36 7.42
C ARG A 104 7.07 -15.59 5.94
N ALA A 105 7.56 -14.59 5.23
CA ALA A 105 7.82 -14.61 3.79
C ALA A 105 9.21 -14.00 3.52
N PRO A 106 10.30 -14.73 3.74
CA PRO A 106 11.67 -14.17 3.69
C PRO A 106 12.06 -13.60 2.32
N ALA A 107 11.36 -14.00 1.25
CA ALA A 107 11.56 -13.50 -0.11
C ALA A 107 10.50 -12.45 -0.51
N LEU A 108 10.28 -11.43 0.33
CA LEU A 108 9.39 -10.32 -0.03
C LEU A 108 9.92 -9.56 -1.26
N GLY A 109 9.00 -9.22 -2.16
CA GLY A 109 9.22 -8.27 -3.24
C GLY A 109 9.56 -6.87 -2.73
N PRO A 110 8.56 -6.06 -2.38
CA PRO A 110 8.78 -4.77 -1.78
C PRO A 110 9.23 -4.92 -0.33
N ARG A 111 10.08 -3.99 0.13
CA ARG A 111 10.44 -3.86 1.54
C ARG A 111 9.47 -2.90 2.24
N PRO A 112 8.53 -3.37 3.06
CA PRO A 112 7.63 -2.48 3.79
C PRO A 112 8.43 -1.62 4.79
N ARG A 113 8.12 -0.33 4.85
CA ARG A 113 8.85 0.62 5.70
C ARG A 113 7.92 1.69 6.25
N TYR A 114 8.00 1.92 7.55
CA TYR A 114 7.25 3.00 8.17
C TYR A 114 7.88 4.36 7.90
N TYR A 115 7.01 5.34 7.70
CA TYR A 115 7.35 6.74 7.48
C TYR A 115 6.55 7.61 8.44
N GLN A 116 7.19 8.66 8.94
CA GLN A 116 6.53 9.62 9.80
C GLN A 116 5.95 10.77 8.95
N ALA A 117 4.63 10.86 8.90
CA ALA A 117 3.88 11.90 8.21
C ALA A 117 3.48 13.01 9.19
N ALA A 118 3.76 14.26 8.85
CA ALA A 118 3.35 15.42 9.66
C ALA A 118 1.87 15.83 9.46
N SER A 119 1.16 15.15 8.56
CA SER A 119 -0.23 15.46 8.18
C SER A 119 -1.05 14.17 8.02
N SER A 120 -2.32 14.29 7.61
CA SER A 120 -3.21 13.16 7.32
C SER A 120 -2.80 12.33 6.10
N ALA A 121 -1.79 12.76 5.35
CA ALA A 121 -1.25 12.01 4.23
C ALA A 121 0.28 12.12 4.22
N MET A 122 0.92 11.06 3.72
CA MET A 122 2.33 11.11 3.36
C MET A 122 2.54 12.09 2.21
N ASN A 123 3.68 12.76 2.17
CA ASN A 123 4.09 13.48 0.98
C ASN A 123 4.17 12.49 -0.22
N LYS A 124 3.43 12.77 -1.30
CA LYS A 124 3.37 11.91 -2.49
C LYS A 124 4.74 11.70 -3.16
N ARG A 125 5.66 12.66 -3.06
CA ARG A 125 7.04 12.54 -3.56
C ARG A 125 7.79 11.51 -2.74
N THR A 126 7.76 11.63 -1.41
CA THR A 126 8.39 10.64 -0.52
C THR A 126 7.82 9.25 -0.74
N TRP A 127 6.50 9.15 -0.89
CA TRP A 127 5.84 7.90 -1.20
C TRP A 127 6.32 7.31 -2.53
N LEU A 128 6.35 8.12 -3.60
CA LEU A 128 6.82 7.67 -4.91
C LEU A 128 8.30 7.27 -4.86
N GLU A 129 9.16 8.06 -4.24
CA GLU A 129 10.59 7.78 -4.10
C GLU A 129 10.87 6.49 -3.33
N GLY A 130 10.09 6.17 -2.29
CA GLY A 130 10.15 4.87 -1.62
C GLY A 130 9.83 3.73 -2.58
N ASN A 131 8.73 3.84 -3.33
CA ASN A 131 8.33 2.84 -4.32
C ASN A 131 9.40 2.64 -5.42
N LEU A 132 10.03 3.71 -5.91
CA LEU A 132 11.14 3.63 -6.89
C LEU A 132 12.37 2.89 -6.34
N ARG A 133 12.54 2.82 -5.02
CA ARG A 133 13.60 2.05 -4.34
C ARG A 133 13.18 0.60 -4.02
N GLY A 134 11.99 0.18 -4.45
CA GLY A 134 11.42 -1.12 -4.10
C GLY A 134 11.00 -1.20 -2.63
N GLU A 135 10.69 -0.07 -2.01
CA GLU A 135 10.06 -0.03 -0.69
C GLU A 135 8.53 0.04 -0.83
N LEU A 136 7.81 -0.38 0.20
CA LEU A 136 6.40 -0.05 0.38
C LEU A 136 6.27 0.93 1.55
N PRO A 137 6.07 2.23 1.30
CA PRO A 137 5.93 3.23 2.35
C PRO A 137 4.61 3.08 3.12
N LEU A 138 4.70 3.00 4.44
CA LEU A 138 3.57 2.92 5.36
C LEU A 138 3.51 4.19 6.20
N ALA A 139 2.44 4.97 6.08
CA ALA A 139 2.34 6.26 6.77
C ALA A 139 1.89 6.09 8.23
N LEU A 140 2.72 6.55 9.17
CA LEU A 140 2.33 6.80 10.56
C LEU A 140 2.39 8.30 10.83
N GLY A 141 1.36 8.85 11.47
CA GLY A 141 1.36 10.25 11.89
C GLY A 141 2.46 10.54 12.91
N ALA A 142 3.06 11.72 12.82
CA ALA A 142 3.98 12.25 13.80
C ALA A 142 3.28 12.44 15.16
N GLY A 143 4.06 12.39 16.26
CA GLY A 143 3.54 12.67 17.60
C GLY A 143 2.85 14.04 17.68
N ALA A 144 3.45 15.07 17.08
CA ALA A 144 2.86 16.40 17.00
C ALA A 144 1.53 16.45 16.23
N TYR A 145 1.42 15.68 15.14
CA TYR A 145 0.17 15.56 14.38
C TYR A 145 -0.93 14.94 15.25
N TYR A 146 -0.65 13.84 15.95
CA TYR A 146 -1.63 13.22 16.85
C TYR A 146 -1.99 14.08 18.06
N ALA A 147 -1.05 14.87 18.59
CA ALA A 147 -1.31 15.84 19.65
C ALA A 147 -2.26 16.96 19.16
N ALA A 148 -2.03 17.48 17.95
CA ALA A 148 -2.90 18.48 17.34
C ALA A 148 -4.33 17.93 17.11
N LEU A 149 -4.45 16.68 16.63
CA LEU A 149 -5.76 16.02 16.50
C LEU A 149 -6.49 15.90 17.86
N ALA A 150 -5.76 15.52 18.91
CA ALA A 150 -6.33 15.40 20.25
C ALA A 150 -6.78 16.76 20.81
N ALA A 151 -5.98 17.82 20.59
CA ALA A 151 -6.34 19.18 20.99
C ALA A 151 -7.59 19.68 20.24
N ALA A 152 -7.65 19.50 18.92
CA ALA A 152 -8.80 19.88 18.11
C ALA A 152 -10.09 19.16 18.55
N ALA A 153 -10.00 17.88 18.90
CA ALA A 153 -11.13 17.11 19.41
C ALA A 153 -11.62 17.63 20.78
N ARG A 154 -10.71 17.96 21.70
CA ARG A 154 -11.06 18.54 23.01
C ARG A 154 -11.76 19.90 22.88
N LEU A 155 -11.28 20.72 21.96
CA LEU A 155 -11.83 22.04 21.66
C LEU A 155 -13.10 21.99 20.79
N ARG A 156 -13.55 20.78 20.38
CA ARG A 156 -14.73 20.56 19.53
C ARG A 156 -14.69 21.41 18.24
N VAL A 157 -13.50 21.60 17.67
CA VAL A 157 -13.32 22.39 16.45
C VAL A 157 -14.15 21.75 15.32
N PRO A 158 -15.10 22.47 14.71
CA PRO A 158 -15.86 21.96 13.58
C PRO A 158 -14.91 21.56 12.44
N GLU A 159 -15.06 20.33 11.96
CA GLU A 159 -14.21 19.79 10.90
C GLU A 159 -14.99 19.68 9.59
N PRO A 160 -14.55 20.36 8.50
CA PRO A 160 -15.15 20.20 7.18
C PRO A 160 -15.11 18.75 6.70
N ARG A 161 -16.14 18.31 5.96
CA ARG A 161 -16.29 16.91 5.52
C ARG A 161 -15.07 16.36 4.79
N ARG A 162 -14.42 17.17 3.93
CA ARG A 162 -13.20 16.76 3.20
C ARG A 162 -12.01 16.51 4.13
N VAL A 163 -11.83 17.36 5.14
CA VAL A 163 -10.73 17.21 6.12
C VAL A 163 -10.98 15.96 6.97
N ARG A 164 -12.23 15.74 7.39
CA ARG A 164 -12.64 14.52 8.10
C ARG A 164 -12.37 13.26 7.28
N ALA A 165 -12.75 13.26 6.02
CA ALA A 165 -12.51 12.12 5.13
C ALA A 165 -11.01 11.83 4.96
N GLY A 166 -10.18 12.86 4.78
CA GLY A 166 -8.73 12.71 4.71
C GLY A 166 -8.12 12.18 6.02
N ARG A 167 -8.66 12.60 7.17
CA ARG A 167 -8.26 12.09 8.48
C ARG A 167 -8.70 10.65 8.70
N ASP A 168 -9.89 10.28 8.29
CA ASP A 168 -10.37 8.90 8.39
C ASP A 168 -9.54 7.99 7.48
N TYR A 169 -9.22 8.46 6.26
CA TYR A 169 -8.27 7.80 5.36
C TYR A 169 -6.91 7.58 6.02
N HIS A 170 -6.33 8.57 6.71
CA HIS A 170 -5.07 8.42 7.45
C HIS A 170 -5.08 7.20 8.38
N PHE A 171 -6.18 7.03 9.12
CA PHE A 171 -6.29 5.92 10.06
C PHE A 171 -6.52 4.58 9.38
N PHE A 172 -7.24 4.57 8.25
CA PHE A 172 -7.40 3.37 7.43
C PHE A 172 -6.16 3.06 6.58
N GLY A 173 -5.25 4.02 6.41
CA GLY A 173 -4.06 3.94 5.56
C GLY A 173 -3.17 2.75 5.85
N VAL A 174 -2.91 2.45 7.14
CA VAL A 174 -2.11 1.26 7.50
C VAL A 174 -2.79 -0.03 7.05
N GLN A 175 -4.11 -0.17 7.27
CA GLN A 175 -4.86 -1.34 6.80
C GLN A 175 -4.88 -1.41 5.28
N HIS A 176 -5.11 -0.28 4.61
CA HIS A 176 -5.10 -0.12 3.16
C HIS A 176 -3.76 -0.57 2.56
N ASP A 177 -2.64 -0.04 3.04
CA ASP A 177 -1.32 -0.36 2.52
C ASP A 177 -0.97 -1.84 2.74
N LEU A 178 -1.30 -2.41 3.91
CA LEU A 178 -1.04 -3.82 4.20
C LEU A 178 -1.94 -4.77 3.38
N SER A 179 -3.21 -4.42 3.19
CA SER A 179 -4.21 -5.31 2.55
C SER A 179 -4.32 -5.15 1.04
N LYS A 180 -3.93 -4.00 0.47
CA LYS A 180 -3.89 -3.78 -0.98
C LYS A 180 -2.46 -3.85 -1.50
N HIS A 181 -1.60 -2.93 -1.09
CA HIS A 181 -0.28 -2.82 -1.70
C HIS A 181 0.63 -3.98 -1.32
N LEU A 182 0.84 -4.21 -0.01
CA LEU A 182 1.72 -5.26 0.46
C LEU A 182 1.21 -6.64 0.04
N LEU A 183 -0.06 -6.92 0.34
CA LEU A 183 -0.67 -8.20 -0.01
C LEU A 183 -0.60 -8.46 -1.52
N LEU A 184 -0.90 -7.51 -2.39
CA LEU A 184 -0.89 -7.80 -3.84
C LEU A 184 0.53 -7.97 -4.38
N THR A 185 1.50 -7.23 -3.84
CA THR A 185 2.83 -7.12 -4.44
C THR A 185 3.93 -7.93 -3.73
N HIS A 186 3.66 -8.56 -2.58
CA HIS A 186 4.69 -9.24 -1.79
C HIS A 186 5.43 -10.38 -2.51
N LEU A 187 4.83 -10.99 -3.54
CA LEU A 187 5.46 -12.04 -4.36
C LEU A 187 6.07 -11.52 -5.67
N VAL A 188 6.00 -10.22 -5.96
CA VAL A 188 6.67 -9.65 -7.14
C VAL A 188 8.17 -9.76 -6.93
N PRO A 189 8.93 -10.34 -7.87
CA PRO A 189 10.38 -10.45 -7.72
C PRO A 189 11.03 -9.09 -7.47
N ARG A 190 11.80 -8.98 -6.38
CA ARG A 190 12.47 -7.72 -6.02
C ARG A 190 13.35 -7.13 -7.14
N PRO A 191 14.11 -7.93 -7.94
CA PRO A 191 14.84 -7.39 -9.08
C PRO A 191 13.97 -6.64 -10.09
N LEU A 192 12.75 -7.14 -10.36
CA LEU A 192 11.79 -6.50 -11.24
C LEU A 192 11.31 -5.16 -10.67
N LEU A 193 10.95 -5.10 -9.38
CA LEU A 193 10.53 -3.84 -8.74
C LEU A 193 11.62 -2.76 -8.84
N LEU A 194 12.88 -3.14 -8.64
CA LEU A 194 14.00 -2.21 -8.79
C LEU A 194 14.21 -1.77 -10.24
N GLU A 195 13.96 -2.65 -11.21
CA GLU A 195 14.05 -2.32 -12.63
C GLU A 195 12.97 -1.32 -13.05
N LEU A 196 11.71 -1.57 -12.67
CA LEU A 196 10.59 -0.65 -12.86
C LEU A 196 10.89 0.71 -12.19
N GLY A 197 11.41 0.69 -10.96
CA GLY A 197 11.81 1.88 -10.23
C GLY A 197 12.89 2.69 -10.95
N ARG A 198 13.93 2.03 -11.50
CA ARG A 198 14.96 2.71 -12.31
C ARG A 198 14.38 3.36 -13.57
N ALA A 199 13.47 2.67 -14.27
CA ALA A 199 12.83 3.20 -15.47
C ALA A 199 11.97 4.43 -15.15
N LEU A 200 11.11 4.34 -14.13
CA LEU A 200 10.21 5.43 -13.72
C LEU A 200 10.95 6.62 -13.10
N ALA A 201 12.08 6.39 -12.42
CA ALA A 201 12.93 7.45 -11.89
C ALA A 201 13.45 8.39 -12.99
N GLY A 202 13.66 7.89 -14.20
CA GLY A 202 13.98 8.72 -15.38
C GLY A 202 12.89 9.76 -15.68
N GLY A 203 11.63 9.39 -15.52
CA GLY A 203 10.48 10.28 -15.63
C GLY A 203 10.40 11.32 -14.50
N LEU A 204 10.71 10.91 -13.27
CA LEU A 204 10.68 11.82 -12.11
C LEU A 204 11.77 12.90 -12.18
N ARG A 205 12.96 12.58 -12.70
CA ARG A 205 14.07 13.55 -12.85
C ARG A 205 13.67 14.80 -13.65
N ARG A 206 12.80 14.65 -14.65
CA ARG A 206 12.29 15.77 -15.46
C ARG A 206 11.43 16.76 -14.63
N TRP A 207 10.82 16.28 -13.56
CA TRP A 207 9.93 17.05 -12.67
C TRP A 207 10.50 17.27 -11.26
N HIS A 208 11.78 16.93 -11.06
CA HIS A 208 12.42 16.94 -9.74
C HIS A 208 12.56 18.33 -9.12
N ARG A 209 12.52 19.39 -9.93
CA ARG A 209 12.69 20.78 -9.47
C ARG A 209 11.37 21.53 -9.24
N GLY A 210 10.22 20.89 -9.49
CA GLY A 210 8.90 21.51 -9.33
C GLY A 210 8.17 21.08 -8.06
N PRO A 211 7.19 21.88 -7.58
CA PRO A 211 6.36 21.54 -6.41
C PRO A 211 5.39 20.38 -6.70
N LEU A 212 5.26 19.98 -7.96
CA LEU A 212 4.35 18.94 -8.40
C LEU A 212 5.05 17.57 -8.47
N VAL A 213 4.34 16.55 -8.01
CA VAL A 213 4.68 15.15 -8.22
C VAL A 213 3.89 14.65 -9.42
N SER A 214 4.54 13.92 -10.33
CA SER A 214 3.89 13.40 -11.53
C SER A 214 2.79 12.41 -11.16
N ALA A 215 1.53 12.81 -11.31
CA ALA A 215 0.38 11.94 -11.04
C ALA A 215 0.41 10.64 -11.88
N PRO A 216 0.81 10.64 -13.17
CA PRO A 216 0.99 9.40 -13.92
C PRO A 216 1.94 8.39 -13.27
N LEU A 217 3.05 8.85 -12.69
CA LEU A 217 4.01 7.95 -12.04
C LEU A 217 3.47 7.40 -10.70
N VAL A 218 2.69 8.21 -9.98
CA VAL A 218 1.98 7.74 -8.78
C VAL A 218 0.93 6.69 -9.16
N ARG A 219 0.14 6.95 -10.22
CA ARG A 219 -0.87 6.02 -10.74
C ARG A 219 -0.31 4.66 -11.12
N PHE A 220 0.94 4.58 -11.58
CA PHE A 220 1.57 3.29 -11.85
C PHE A 220 1.57 2.37 -10.61
N TYR A 221 2.00 2.90 -9.46
CA TYR A 221 2.11 2.12 -8.23
C TYR A 221 0.76 1.98 -7.50
N GLU A 222 -0.13 2.96 -7.62
CA GLU A 222 -1.48 2.92 -7.02
C GLU A 222 -2.44 2.00 -7.79
N ASN A 223 -2.33 1.95 -9.12
CA ASN A 223 -3.31 1.29 -9.99
C ASN A 223 -2.67 0.23 -10.87
N ASP A 224 -1.74 0.60 -11.76
CA ASP A 224 -1.29 -0.30 -12.84
C ASP A 224 -0.62 -1.57 -12.29
N LEU A 225 0.33 -1.42 -11.35
CA LEU A 225 1.02 -2.55 -10.72
C LEU A 225 0.07 -3.41 -9.88
N LEU A 226 -0.86 -2.78 -9.14
CA LEU A 226 -1.83 -3.51 -8.33
C LEU A 226 -2.79 -4.31 -9.20
N ALA A 227 -3.31 -3.71 -10.28
CA ALA A 227 -4.17 -4.39 -11.24
C ALA A 227 -3.46 -5.57 -11.91
N TYR A 228 -2.20 -5.39 -12.33
CA TYR A 228 -1.39 -6.47 -12.88
C TYR A 228 -1.26 -7.65 -11.90
N CYS A 229 -0.90 -7.35 -10.65
CA CYS A 229 -0.73 -8.35 -9.60
C CYS A 229 -2.07 -9.02 -9.23
N GLN A 230 -3.15 -8.25 -9.17
CA GLN A 230 -4.48 -8.77 -8.88
C GLN A 230 -4.95 -9.76 -9.95
N GLN A 231 -4.72 -9.48 -11.23
CA GLN A 231 -5.08 -10.42 -12.29
C GLN A 231 -4.28 -11.72 -12.21
N ILE A 232 -3.00 -11.65 -11.81
CA ILE A 232 -2.21 -12.85 -11.56
C ILE A 232 -2.84 -13.64 -10.41
N TRP A 233 -3.08 -13.00 -9.26
CA TRP A 233 -3.67 -13.65 -8.08
C TRP A 233 -4.99 -14.34 -8.37
N ARG A 234 -5.91 -13.64 -9.03
CA ARG A 234 -7.26 -14.12 -9.33
C ARG A 234 -7.26 -15.44 -10.10
N ASP A 235 -6.30 -15.59 -11.00
CA ASP A 235 -6.23 -16.71 -11.94
C ASP A 235 -5.25 -17.82 -11.48
N LEU A 236 -4.61 -17.62 -10.31
CA LEU A 236 -3.60 -18.50 -9.74
C LEU A 236 -4.21 -19.61 -8.88
N ALA A 237 -3.85 -20.87 -9.16
CA ALA A 237 -4.20 -22.00 -8.30
C ALA A 237 -3.18 -22.20 -7.16
N ASP A 238 -1.91 -21.92 -7.42
CA ASP A 238 -0.81 -22.11 -6.47
C ASP A 238 0.02 -20.83 -6.30
N PRO A 239 0.05 -20.20 -5.11
CA PRO A 239 0.88 -19.04 -4.81
C PRO A 239 2.35 -19.16 -5.22
N SER A 240 2.93 -20.36 -5.21
CA SER A 240 4.33 -20.58 -5.61
C SER A 240 4.60 -20.18 -7.06
N GLN A 241 3.56 -20.22 -7.91
CA GLN A 241 3.65 -19.88 -9.34
C GLN A 241 3.56 -18.37 -9.60
N PHE A 242 3.27 -17.54 -8.59
CA PHE A 242 3.08 -16.10 -8.77
C PHE A 242 4.28 -15.46 -9.45
N ALA A 243 5.49 -15.66 -8.90
CA ALA A 243 6.71 -15.04 -9.40
C ALA A 243 7.03 -15.49 -10.83
N ALA A 244 6.91 -16.78 -11.13
CA ALA A 244 7.11 -17.31 -12.48
C ALA A 244 6.10 -16.72 -13.47
N THR A 245 4.83 -16.64 -13.08
CA THR A 245 3.75 -16.06 -13.91
C THR A 245 3.97 -14.57 -14.15
N CYS A 246 4.39 -13.85 -13.11
CA CYS A 246 4.76 -12.43 -13.17
C CYS A 246 5.89 -12.17 -14.16
N LEU A 247 6.84 -13.10 -14.30
CA LEU A 247 8.00 -12.99 -15.18
C LEU A 247 7.81 -13.58 -16.58
N LEU A 248 6.65 -14.18 -16.89
CA LEU A 248 6.39 -14.64 -18.25
C LEU A 248 6.44 -13.46 -19.21
N ARG A 249 7.20 -13.62 -20.30
CA ARG A 249 7.44 -12.56 -21.28
C ARG A 249 6.16 -11.84 -21.75
N PRO A 250 5.06 -12.54 -22.15
CA PRO A 250 3.83 -11.87 -22.57
C PRO A 250 3.17 -11.02 -21.47
N ASN A 251 3.37 -11.38 -20.20
CA ASN A 251 2.82 -10.65 -19.06
C ASN A 251 3.70 -9.44 -18.73
N LEU A 252 5.02 -9.62 -18.72
CA LEU A 252 5.98 -8.53 -18.54
C LEU A 252 5.85 -7.46 -19.63
N GLU A 253 5.65 -7.85 -20.89
CA GLU A 253 5.44 -6.89 -21.99
C GLU A 253 4.22 -6.00 -21.75
N GLN A 254 3.16 -6.50 -21.11
CA GLN A 254 2.00 -5.68 -20.73
C GLN A 254 2.34 -4.69 -19.62
N LEU A 255 3.07 -5.12 -18.60
CA LEU A 255 3.48 -4.25 -17.50
C LEU A 255 4.44 -3.15 -17.99
N TRP A 256 5.37 -3.47 -18.88
CA TRP A 256 6.27 -2.49 -19.49
C TRP A 256 5.54 -1.50 -20.41
N ARG A 257 4.51 -1.93 -21.15
CA ARG A 257 3.64 -0.98 -21.86
C ARG A 257 2.98 0.03 -20.92
N ALA A 258 2.51 -0.40 -19.75
CA ALA A 258 1.97 0.52 -18.75
C ALA A 258 3.03 1.52 -18.24
N VAL A 259 4.28 1.07 -18.02
CA VAL A 259 5.40 1.98 -17.70
C VAL A 259 5.61 3.03 -18.79
N ASP A 260 5.68 2.60 -20.05
CA ASP A 260 5.87 3.49 -21.19
C ASP A 260 4.73 4.51 -21.33
N ASP A 261 3.48 4.07 -21.12
CA ASP A 261 2.31 4.94 -21.12
C ASP A 261 2.42 6.04 -20.04
N ARG A 262 2.77 5.67 -18.80
CA ARG A 262 2.93 6.65 -17.71
C ARG A 262 4.13 7.57 -17.91
N LEU A 263 5.21 7.09 -18.52
CA LEU A 263 6.34 7.94 -18.90
C LEU A 263 5.95 8.94 -19.99
N ARG A 264 5.18 8.52 -21.01
CA ARG A 264 4.65 9.42 -22.05
C ARG A 264 3.68 10.45 -21.48
N GLU A 265 2.73 10.04 -20.64
CA GLU A 265 1.80 10.94 -19.94
C GLU A 265 2.55 11.95 -19.07
N SER A 266 3.53 11.49 -18.29
CA SER A 266 4.37 12.33 -17.45
C SER A 266 5.14 13.35 -18.29
N ALA A 267 5.68 12.94 -19.44
CA ALA A 267 6.42 13.81 -20.35
C ALA A 267 5.53 14.89 -21.00
N ALA A 268 4.23 14.63 -21.17
CA ALA A 268 3.29 15.58 -21.76
C ALA A 268 2.94 16.77 -20.83
N GLY A 269 3.33 16.70 -19.55
CA GLY A 269 3.28 17.82 -18.62
C GLY A 269 1.98 17.98 -17.82
N PRO A 270 2.03 18.77 -16.73
CA PRO A 270 0.97 18.86 -15.72
C PRO A 270 -0.37 19.32 -16.25
N GLN A 271 -0.38 20.18 -17.26
CA GLN A 271 -1.63 20.62 -17.90
C GLN A 271 -2.42 19.44 -18.47
N ARG A 272 -1.77 18.37 -18.93
CA ARG A 272 -2.50 17.21 -19.47
C ARG A 272 -3.00 16.27 -18.40
N TRP A 273 -2.27 16.07 -17.31
CA TRP A 273 -2.63 15.05 -16.32
C TRP A 273 -3.30 15.59 -15.05
N LEU A 274 -3.26 16.90 -14.77
CA LEU A 274 -4.05 17.50 -13.68
C LEU A 274 -5.55 17.56 -14.01
N TRP A 275 -5.90 17.59 -15.29
CA TRP A 275 -7.27 17.66 -15.78
C TRP A 275 -7.74 16.37 -16.44
N ASN A 276 -6.91 15.33 -16.43
CA ASN A 276 -7.28 14.01 -16.92
C ASN A 276 -7.73 13.16 -15.73
N ASP A 277 -9.04 13.14 -15.50
CA ASP A 277 -9.73 12.33 -14.51
C ASP A 277 -9.93 10.87 -14.96
N ALA A 278 -9.25 10.43 -16.03
CA ALA A 278 -9.27 9.04 -16.43
C ALA A 278 -8.53 8.17 -15.38
N ASP A 279 -9.27 7.80 -14.33
CA ASP A 279 -9.00 6.65 -13.45
C ASP A 279 -9.28 5.34 -14.22
N THR A 280 -8.74 5.22 -15.43
CA THR A 280 -8.79 3.96 -16.16
C THR A 280 -7.86 2.98 -15.46
N CYS A 281 -8.45 2.09 -14.69
CA CYS A 281 -7.74 0.92 -14.19
C CYS A 281 -7.42 0.03 -15.40
N PRO A 282 -6.13 -0.18 -15.74
CA PRO A 282 -5.79 -1.01 -16.89
C PRO A 282 -6.26 -2.44 -16.67
N THR A 283 -6.73 -3.07 -17.75
CA THR A 283 -7.02 -4.50 -17.74
C THR A 283 -5.84 -5.26 -18.30
N PHE A 284 -5.30 -6.20 -17.52
CA PHE A 284 -4.25 -7.12 -17.93
C PHE A 284 -4.82 -8.48 -18.31
N ALA A 285 -4.32 -9.07 -19.39
CA ALA A 285 -4.65 -10.42 -19.84
C ALA A 285 -3.48 -11.35 -19.49
N ILE A 286 -3.57 -12.05 -18.36
CA ILE A 286 -2.47 -12.84 -17.82
C ILE A 286 -2.39 -14.22 -18.49
N THR A 287 -1.29 -14.47 -19.20
CA THR A 287 -0.92 -15.79 -19.71
C THR A 287 -0.41 -16.65 -18.55
N ARG A 288 -0.80 -17.92 -18.54
CA ARG A 288 -0.39 -18.89 -17.51
C ARG A 288 0.78 -19.75 -17.99
N PRO A 289 1.64 -20.23 -17.07
CA PRO A 289 2.57 -21.31 -17.40
C PRO A 289 1.79 -22.52 -17.91
N ALA A 290 2.34 -23.25 -18.88
CA ALA A 290 1.80 -24.57 -19.21
C ALA A 290 1.83 -25.42 -17.93
N ARG A 291 0.72 -26.12 -17.64
CA ARG A 291 0.73 -27.10 -16.54
C ARG A 291 1.78 -28.15 -16.88
N ALA A 292 2.78 -28.30 -16.03
CA ALA A 292 3.66 -29.47 -16.09
C ALA A 292 2.75 -30.69 -15.88
N SER A 293 2.56 -31.46 -16.95
CA SER A 293 1.84 -32.74 -16.95
C SER A 293 2.62 -33.80 -16.21
#